data_AF-A0A529K3H4-F1
#
_entry.id   AF-A0A529K3H4-F1
#
_cell.length_a   1.000
_cell.length_b   1.000
_cell.length_c   1.000
_cell.angle_alpha   90.00
_cell.angle_beta   90.00
_cell.angle_gamma   90.00
#
_symmetry.space_group_name_H-M   'P 1'
#
loop_
_entity.id
_entity.type
_entity.pdbx_description
1 polymer ?
#
loop_
_entity_poly.entity_id
_entity_poly.type
_entity_poly.pdbx_seq_one_letter_code
_entity_poly.pdbx_strand_id
1 'polypeptide(L)'
;IQPENQTLASVTFQNYFRLYKKLAGMTGTALTEAEEFGNIYGLEVTEIPTNLPVVRVDEDDEVYRTVEEKYKAIVKEIKEAREKGQPTLVGTTSIEKSEQLAARLRKEGFTDFEVLNARHHEREAAIVAQAGKPGAITIATNMAGRGTDIQLGGNADMRIAEELGDMPAGPEREAREKAIRDDVARLKEKALAAGGLYVLATERHESRRIDNQLRGRSGRQG
;
A
#
# COMPACT_ATOMS: atom_id res chain seq x y z
N ILE A 1 7.75 3.58 -48.94
CA ILE A 1 7.15 2.40 -48.29
C ILE A 1 7.61 2.42 -46.84
N GLN A 2 6.74 2.72 -45.88
CA GLN A 2 7.11 2.61 -44.47
C GLN A 2 7.11 1.13 -44.08
N PRO A 3 8.08 0.64 -43.29
CA PRO A 3 8.05 -0.72 -42.79
C PRO A 3 6.84 -0.90 -41.86
N GLU A 4 5.94 -1.81 -42.22
CA GLU A 4 4.82 -2.21 -41.37
C GLU A 4 5.22 -3.38 -40.46
N ASN A 5 4.84 -3.29 -39.19
CA ASN A 5 5.01 -4.38 -38.24
C ASN A 5 3.89 -5.42 -38.40
N GLN A 6 4.24 -6.70 -38.51
CA GLN A 6 3.28 -7.82 -38.55
C GLN A 6 3.29 -8.59 -37.22
N THR A 7 2.10 -8.96 -36.73
CA THR A 7 1.99 -9.82 -35.54
C THR A 7 2.31 -11.26 -35.91
N LEU A 8 3.36 -11.84 -35.31
CA LEU A 8 3.79 -13.23 -35.58
C LEU A 8 3.07 -14.26 -34.69
N ALA A 9 2.76 -13.91 -33.44
CA ALA A 9 2.03 -14.77 -32.51
C ALA A 9 1.25 -13.91 -31.50
N SER A 10 0.11 -14.42 -31.04
CA SER A 10 -0.69 -13.79 -29.99
C SER A 10 -1.44 -14.84 -29.18
N VAL A 11 -1.61 -14.59 -27.88
CA VAL A 11 -2.45 -15.37 -26.97
C VAL A 11 -3.00 -14.44 -25.91
N THR A 12 -4.27 -14.62 -25.53
CA THR A 12 -4.85 -13.87 -24.40
C THR A 12 -4.42 -14.52 -23.08
N PHE A 13 -4.35 -13.76 -21.99
CA PHE A 13 -4.07 -14.35 -20.67
C PHE A 13 -5.08 -15.43 -20.28
N GLN A 14 -6.35 -15.25 -20.63
CA GLN A 14 -7.41 -16.23 -20.39
C GLN A 14 -7.06 -17.58 -21.03
N ASN A 15 -6.71 -17.58 -22.32
CA ASN A 15 -6.34 -18.80 -23.03
C ASN A 15 -5.01 -19.35 -22.56
N TYR A 16 -4.04 -18.49 -22.28
CA TYR A 16 -2.72 -18.88 -21.78
C TYR A 16 -2.81 -19.66 -20.46
N PHE A 17 -3.54 -19.14 -19.46
CA PHE A 17 -3.68 -19.82 -18.18
C PHE A 17 -4.50 -21.12 -18.25
N ARG A 18 -5.42 -21.24 -19.22
CA ARG A 18 -6.15 -22.50 -19.47
C ARG A 18 -5.27 -23.63 -20.01
N LEU A 19 -4.06 -23.35 -20.49
CA LEU A 19 -3.12 -24.38 -20.93
C LEU A 19 -2.49 -25.17 -19.76
N TYR A 20 -2.56 -24.64 -18.54
CA TYR A 20 -1.97 -25.28 -17.37
C TYR A 20 -2.83 -26.47 -16.90
N LYS A 21 -2.18 -27.61 -16.64
CA LYS A 21 -2.86 -28.81 -16.11
C LYS A 21 -3.49 -28.57 -14.73
N LYS A 22 -2.89 -27.68 -13.93
CA LYS A 22 -3.38 -27.27 -12.61
C LYS A 22 -3.20 -25.78 -12.49
N LEU A 23 -4.28 -25.09 -12.14
CA LEU A 23 -4.31 -23.65 -11.94
C LEU A 23 -4.87 -23.36 -10.54
N ALA A 24 -4.23 -22.42 -9.84
CA ALA A 24 -4.66 -21.93 -8.54
C ALA A 24 -4.19 -20.47 -8.39
N GLY A 25 -4.85 -19.70 -7.52
CA GLY A 25 -4.52 -18.31 -7.27
C GLY A 25 -4.82 -17.90 -5.83
N MET A 26 -4.23 -16.79 -5.40
CA MET A 26 -4.46 -16.21 -4.07
C MET A 26 -4.63 -14.69 -4.18
N THR A 27 -5.60 -14.16 -3.45
CA THR A 27 -5.85 -12.71 -3.34
C THR A 27 -6.83 -12.47 -2.18
N GLY A 28 -6.77 -11.29 -1.57
CA GLY A 28 -7.72 -10.90 -0.52
C GLY A 28 -9.08 -10.40 -1.04
N THR A 29 -9.31 -10.36 -2.36
CA THR A 29 -10.50 -9.70 -2.96
C THR A 29 -11.09 -10.47 -4.14
N ALA A 30 -11.08 -11.82 -4.11
CA ALA A 30 -11.58 -12.64 -5.22
C ALA A 30 -13.11 -12.87 -5.22
N LEU A 31 -13.78 -12.74 -4.06
CA LEU A 31 -15.18 -13.14 -3.92
C LEU A 31 -16.14 -12.42 -4.89
N THR A 32 -15.88 -11.15 -5.20
CA THR A 32 -16.72 -10.38 -6.14
C THR A 32 -16.63 -10.90 -7.57
N GLU A 33 -15.52 -11.55 -7.93
CA GLU A 33 -15.25 -12.07 -9.27
C GLU A 33 -15.38 -13.60 -9.32
N ALA A 34 -15.98 -14.23 -8.29
CA ALA A 34 -16.04 -15.68 -8.17
C ALA A 34 -16.75 -16.36 -9.35
N GLU A 35 -17.82 -15.76 -9.85
CA GLU A 35 -18.55 -16.25 -11.02
C GLU A 35 -17.68 -16.19 -12.29
N GLU A 36 -16.92 -15.10 -12.49
CA GLU A 36 -16.01 -14.97 -13.63
C GLU A 36 -14.88 -16.00 -13.56
N PHE A 37 -14.28 -16.20 -12.37
CA PHE A 37 -13.27 -17.23 -12.15
C PHE A 37 -13.78 -18.64 -12.42
N GLY A 38 -15.00 -18.96 -11.99
CA GLY A 38 -15.66 -20.22 -12.27
C GLY A 38 -15.91 -20.43 -13.76
N ASN A 39 -16.50 -19.45 -14.43
CA ASN A 39 -16.90 -19.55 -15.84
C ASN A 39 -15.70 -19.59 -16.81
N ILE A 40 -14.66 -18.79 -16.56
CA ILE A 40 -13.52 -18.67 -17.49
C ILE A 40 -12.45 -19.73 -17.20
N TYR A 41 -12.15 -19.97 -15.93
CA TYR A 41 -11.00 -20.79 -15.52
C TYR A 41 -11.39 -22.08 -14.81
N GLY A 42 -12.66 -22.30 -14.49
CA GLY A 42 -13.09 -23.44 -13.67
C GLY A 42 -12.55 -23.37 -12.24
N LEU A 43 -12.32 -22.15 -11.72
CA LEU A 43 -11.76 -21.94 -10.40
C LEU A 43 -12.86 -21.58 -9.40
N GLU A 44 -12.93 -22.35 -8.31
CA GLU A 44 -13.74 -22.01 -7.15
C GLU A 44 -13.01 -20.98 -6.27
N VAL A 45 -13.77 -20.01 -5.74
CA VAL A 45 -13.25 -19.03 -4.80
C VAL A 45 -13.74 -19.39 -3.40
N THR A 46 -12.80 -19.68 -2.51
CA THR A 46 -13.07 -19.94 -1.09
C THR A 46 -12.45 -18.84 -0.24
N GLU A 47 -13.23 -18.31 0.70
CA GLU A 47 -12.75 -17.37 1.70
C GLU A 47 -12.03 -18.11 2.83
N ILE A 48 -10.79 -17.73 3.10
CA ILE A 48 -10.02 -18.25 4.25
C ILE A 48 -10.21 -17.29 5.42
N PRO A 49 -10.60 -17.77 6.61
CA PRO A 49 -10.73 -16.93 7.80
C PRO A 49 -9.44 -16.20 8.12
N THR A 50 -9.55 -14.97 8.63
CA THR A 50 -8.39 -14.20 9.08
C THR A 50 -7.80 -14.80 10.36
N ASN A 51 -6.47 -14.65 10.54
CA ASN A 51 -5.78 -15.13 11.74
C ASN A 51 -6.25 -14.42 13.01
N LEU A 52 -6.57 -13.12 12.90
CA LEU A 52 -7.11 -12.29 13.97
C LEU A 52 -8.35 -11.53 13.45
N PRO A 53 -9.32 -11.19 14.32
CA PRO A 53 -10.48 -10.41 13.93
C PRO A 53 -10.08 -9.05 13.35
N VAL A 54 -10.74 -8.61 12.28
CA VAL A 54 -10.50 -7.30 11.70
C VAL A 54 -11.11 -6.22 12.59
N VAL A 55 -10.28 -5.32 13.11
CA VAL A 55 -10.70 -4.16 13.93
C VAL A 55 -10.63 -2.83 13.18
N ARG A 56 -10.30 -2.87 11.87
CA ARG A 56 -10.25 -1.67 11.02
C ARG A 56 -11.62 -0.99 10.97
N VAL A 57 -11.62 0.31 11.13
CA VAL A 57 -12.80 1.16 10.90
C VAL A 57 -12.77 1.64 9.46
N ASP A 58 -13.78 1.25 8.68
CA ASP A 58 -14.01 1.77 7.34
C ASP A 58 -15.08 2.87 7.42
N GLU A 59 -14.65 4.12 7.26
CA GLU A 59 -15.54 5.29 7.28
C GLU A 59 -16.29 5.46 5.95
N ASP A 60 -17.39 6.20 5.98
CA ASP A 60 -18.18 6.53 4.80
C ASP A 60 -17.43 7.50 3.88
N ASP A 61 -17.74 7.44 2.59
CA ASP A 61 -17.12 8.33 1.61
C ASP A 61 -17.60 9.78 1.79
N GLU A 62 -16.65 10.73 1.82
CA GLU A 62 -16.96 12.15 1.77
C GLU A 62 -16.99 12.68 0.33
N VAL A 63 -18.10 13.32 -0.06
CA VAL A 63 -18.30 13.84 -1.41
C VAL A 63 -18.30 15.37 -1.39
N TYR A 64 -17.41 15.96 -2.19
CA TYR A 64 -17.24 17.40 -2.31
C TYR A 64 -17.76 17.88 -3.67
N ARG A 65 -18.33 19.10 -3.70
CA ARG A 65 -18.85 19.70 -4.93
C ARG A 65 -17.72 20.04 -5.91
N THR A 66 -16.59 20.50 -5.40
CA THR A 66 -15.43 20.90 -6.22
C THR A 66 -14.17 20.14 -5.85
N VAL A 67 -13.27 20.02 -6.83
CA VAL A 67 -11.95 19.39 -6.66
C VAL A 67 -11.10 20.16 -5.65
N GLU A 68 -11.20 21.49 -5.61
CA GLU A 68 -10.47 22.33 -4.67
C GLU A 68 -10.92 22.11 -3.21
N GLU A 69 -12.23 22.01 -2.97
CA GLU A 69 -12.75 21.69 -1.63
C GLU A 69 -12.28 20.31 -1.19
N LYS A 70 -12.34 19.31 -2.08
CA LYS A 70 -11.84 17.96 -1.84
C LYS A 70 -10.37 17.97 -1.39
N TYR A 71 -9.50 18.64 -2.15
CA TYR A 71 -8.08 18.67 -1.83
C TYR A 71 -7.77 19.45 -0.55
N LYS A 72 -8.53 20.51 -0.24
CA LYS A 72 -8.41 21.21 1.05
C LYS A 72 -8.78 20.30 2.21
N ALA A 73 -9.84 19.52 2.08
CA ALA A 73 -10.23 18.53 3.07
C ALA A 73 -9.18 17.43 3.23
N ILE A 74 -8.68 16.85 2.14
CA ILE A 74 -7.60 15.86 2.16
C ILE A 74 -6.36 16.37 2.91
N VAL A 75 -5.93 17.61 2.60
CA VAL A 75 -4.77 18.23 3.27
C VAL A 75 -5.04 18.42 4.76
N LYS A 76 -6.26 18.84 5.13
CA LYS A 76 -6.68 18.99 6.53
C LYS A 76 -6.62 17.65 7.27
N GLU A 77 -7.18 16.59 6.68
CA GLU A 77 -7.14 15.21 7.22
C GLU A 77 -5.71 14.73 7.46
N ILE A 78 -4.83 14.91 6.47
CA ILE A 78 -3.41 14.54 6.59
C ILE A 78 -2.74 15.32 7.73
N LYS A 79 -3.08 16.60 7.90
CA LYS A 79 -2.55 17.43 8.98
C LYS A 79 -3.01 16.93 10.35
N GLU A 80 -4.30 16.66 10.52
CA GLU A 80 -4.86 16.17 11.78
C GLU A 80 -4.31 14.79 12.16
N ALA A 81 -4.16 13.89 11.18
CA ALA A 81 -3.52 12.59 11.38
C ALA A 81 -2.04 12.76 11.81
N ARG A 82 -1.30 13.66 11.14
CA ARG A 82 0.11 13.92 11.48
C ARG A 82 0.27 14.52 12.88
N GLU A 83 -0.60 15.46 13.28
CA GLU A 83 -0.57 16.07 14.62
C GLU A 83 -0.76 15.03 15.73
N LYS A 84 -1.54 13.97 15.48
CA LYS A 84 -1.70 12.82 16.37
C LYS A 84 -0.58 11.79 16.26
N GLY A 85 0.34 11.94 15.29
CA GLY A 85 1.40 10.98 15.01
C GLY A 85 0.92 9.72 14.26
N GLN A 86 -0.25 9.76 13.62
CA GLN A 86 -0.84 8.63 12.91
C GLN A 86 -0.18 8.46 11.53
N PRO A 87 0.40 7.28 11.21
CA PRO A 87 0.93 7.02 9.87
C PRO A 87 -0.19 7.08 8.83
N THR A 88 0.05 7.74 7.71
CA THR A 88 -0.97 7.99 6.68
C THR A 88 -0.50 7.54 5.29
N LEU A 89 -1.28 6.66 4.66
CA LEU A 89 -1.13 6.25 3.27
C LEU A 89 -2.21 6.91 2.42
N VAL A 90 -1.82 7.76 1.48
CA VAL A 90 -2.74 8.45 0.57
C VAL A 90 -2.74 7.79 -0.80
N GLY A 91 -3.87 7.24 -1.24
CA GLY A 91 -4.03 6.61 -2.54
C GLY A 91 -4.58 7.57 -3.60
N THR A 92 -3.90 7.66 -4.74
CA THR A 92 -4.36 8.43 -5.92
C THR A 92 -4.49 7.53 -7.15
N THR A 93 -5.22 7.99 -8.16
CA THR A 93 -5.46 7.22 -9.40
C THR A 93 -4.43 7.50 -10.50
N SER A 94 -3.63 8.56 -10.38
CA SER A 94 -2.64 8.95 -11.40
C SER A 94 -1.43 9.67 -10.83
N ILE A 95 -0.30 9.58 -11.54
CA ILE A 95 0.96 10.22 -11.14
C ILE A 95 0.78 11.74 -11.05
N GLU A 96 0.04 12.32 -12.00
CA GLU A 96 -0.26 13.75 -12.01
C GLU A 96 -0.98 14.18 -10.72
N LYS A 97 -1.98 13.40 -10.28
CA LYS A 97 -2.72 13.70 -9.03
C LYS A 97 -1.84 13.55 -7.79
N SER A 98 -0.95 12.56 -7.76
CA SER A 98 0.06 12.43 -6.71
C SER A 98 0.96 13.67 -6.63
N GLU A 99 1.46 14.16 -7.77
CA GLU A 99 2.32 15.36 -7.81
C GLU A 99 1.54 16.63 -7.45
N GLN A 100 0.28 16.76 -7.88
CA GLN A 100 -0.58 17.87 -7.47
C GLN A 100 -0.80 17.89 -5.96
N LEU A 101 -1.08 16.73 -5.34
CA LEU A 101 -1.22 16.62 -3.90
C LEU A 101 0.10 16.93 -3.18
N ALA A 102 1.21 16.37 -3.65
CA ALA A 102 2.55 16.63 -3.11
C ALA A 102 2.88 18.13 -3.15
N ALA A 103 2.58 18.83 -4.24
CA ALA A 103 2.78 20.27 -4.36
C ALA A 103 1.92 21.07 -3.36
N ARG A 104 0.69 20.64 -3.09
CA ARG A 104 -0.17 21.26 -2.07
C ARG A 104 0.38 21.04 -0.66
N LEU A 105 0.79 19.81 -0.34
CA LEU A 105 1.43 19.51 0.95
C LEU A 105 2.70 20.34 1.18
N ARG A 106 3.56 20.48 0.16
CA ARG A 106 4.76 21.35 0.25
C ARG A 106 4.41 22.81 0.54
N LYS A 107 3.33 23.34 -0.07
CA LYS A 107 2.87 24.72 0.20
C LYS A 107 2.38 24.91 1.63
N GLU A 108 1.83 23.87 2.23
CA GLU A 108 1.38 23.85 3.64
C GLU A 108 2.53 23.57 4.63
N GLY A 109 3.78 23.49 4.15
CA GLY A 109 4.96 23.32 4.98
C GLY A 109 5.35 21.86 5.27
N PHE A 110 4.69 20.88 4.63
CA PHE A 110 5.10 19.48 4.74
C PHE A 110 6.36 19.27 3.90
N THR A 111 7.49 18.96 4.54
CA THR A 111 8.77 18.66 3.88
C THR A 111 9.12 17.19 3.91
N ASP A 112 8.58 16.46 4.88
CA ASP A 112 8.86 15.05 5.14
C ASP A 112 7.62 14.20 4.81
N PHE A 113 7.58 13.72 3.56
CA PHE A 113 6.62 12.77 3.02
C PHE A 113 7.19 12.12 1.75
N GLU A 114 6.73 10.92 1.42
CA GLU A 114 7.21 10.15 0.28
C GLU A 114 6.15 10.02 -0.82
N VAL A 115 6.58 9.96 -2.09
CA VAL A 115 5.70 9.79 -3.25
C VAL A 115 6.13 8.59 -4.08
N LEU A 116 5.21 7.65 -4.29
CA LEU A 116 5.42 6.41 -5.03
C LEU A 116 4.64 6.44 -6.35
N ASN A 117 5.32 6.19 -7.46
CA ASN A 117 4.78 6.34 -8.81
C ASN A 117 4.84 5.05 -9.66
N ALA A 118 5.14 3.91 -9.03
CA ALA A 118 5.26 2.59 -9.64
C ALA A 118 6.39 2.47 -10.68
N ARG A 119 7.43 3.31 -10.61
CA ARG A 119 8.59 3.26 -11.54
C ARG A 119 9.77 2.48 -11.00
N HIS A 120 9.99 2.47 -9.69
CA HIS A 120 11.18 1.88 -9.06
C HIS A 120 10.80 0.91 -7.94
N HIS A 121 10.44 -0.31 -8.30
CA HIS A 121 9.84 -1.27 -7.37
C HIS A 121 10.66 -1.55 -6.10
N GLU A 122 11.98 -1.73 -6.19
CA GLU A 122 12.82 -2.04 -5.02
C GLU A 122 12.89 -0.87 -4.02
N ARG A 123 13.11 0.35 -4.52
CA ARG A 123 13.15 1.56 -3.68
C ARG A 123 11.78 1.86 -3.07
N GLU A 124 10.72 1.68 -3.84
CA GLU A 124 9.35 1.86 -3.35
C GLU A 124 9.02 0.85 -2.25
N ALA A 125 9.47 -0.40 -2.37
CA ALA A 125 9.30 -1.41 -1.32
C ALA A 125 9.96 -0.97 0.00
N ALA A 126 11.20 -0.45 -0.05
CA ALA A 126 11.88 0.06 1.15
C ALA A 126 11.10 1.20 1.82
N ILE A 127 10.56 2.13 1.03
CA ILE A 127 9.74 3.24 1.56
C ILE A 127 8.44 2.70 2.20
N VAL A 128 7.72 1.82 1.50
CA VAL A 128 6.45 1.25 1.96
C VAL A 128 6.63 0.46 3.25
N ALA A 129 7.74 -0.27 3.38
CA ALA A 129 8.07 -1.01 4.58
C ALA A 129 8.25 -0.12 5.82
N GLN A 130 8.59 1.16 5.62
CA GLN A 130 8.76 2.14 6.69
C GLN A 130 7.55 3.09 6.84
N ALA A 131 6.54 2.99 5.97
CA ALA A 131 5.37 3.88 5.95
C ALA A 131 4.48 3.76 7.21
N GLY A 132 4.63 2.69 8.00
CA GLY A 132 3.91 2.50 9.26
C GLY A 132 4.54 3.20 10.47
N LYS A 133 5.61 3.98 10.29
CA LYS A 133 6.24 4.77 11.37
C LYS A 133 5.32 5.92 11.80
N PRO A 134 5.23 6.25 13.09
CA PRO A 134 4.45 7.38 13.58
C PRO A 134 4.73 8.68 12.81
N GLY A 135 3.66 9.32 12.32
CA GLY A 135 3.72 10.58 11.57
C GLY A 135 4.23 10.48 10.13
N ALA A 136 4.56 9.27 9.64
CA ALA A 136 4.95 9.07 8.26
C ALA A 136 3.77 9.33 7.31
N ILE A 137 4.05 10.01 6.20
CA ILE A 137 3.07 10.27 5.14
C ILE A 137 3.62 9.68 3.85
N THR A 138 2.83 8.83 3.21
CA THR A 138 3.20 8.19 1.94
C THR A 138 2.07 8.37 0.94
N ILE A 139 2.36 8.97 -0.21
CA ILE A 139 1.43 9.09 -1.33
C ILE A 139 1.74 7.96 -2.32
N ALA A 140 0.76 7.10 -2.59
CA ALA A 140 0.89 5.98 -3.50
C ALA A 140 -0.05 6.16 -4.71
N THR A 141 0.54 6.11 -5.90
CA THR A 141 -0.22 6.11 -7.15
C THR A 141 -0.71 4.70 -7.47
N ASN A 142 -2.02 4.52 -7.62
CA ASN A 142 -2.68 3.25 -7.87
C ASN A 142 -2.20 2.15 -6.91
N MET A 143 -1.49 1.15 -7.45
CA MET A 143 -0.95 0.01 -6.73
C MET A 143 0.57 0.13 -6.49
N ALA A 144 1.13 1.34 -6.44
CA ALA A 144 2.51 1.53 -6.01
C ALA A 144 2.72 0.91 -4.61
N GLY A 145 3.85 0.23 -4.42
CA GLY A 145 4.07 -0.55 -3.19
C GLY A 145 3.24 -1.84 -3.06
N ARG A 146 2.71 -2.39 -4.17
CA ARG A 146 2.07 -3.72 -4.15
C ARG A 146 3.07 -4.81 -3.81
N GLY A 147 2.65 -5.73 -2.94
CA GLY A 147 3.46 -6.87 -2.50
C GLY A 147 4.35 -6.60 -1.29
N THR A 148 4.47 -5.34 -0.82
CA THR A 148 5.15 -5.01 0.44
C THR A 148 4.14 -4.68 1.53
N ASP A 149 4.32 -5.28 2.69
CA ASP A 149 3.47 -5.06 3.86
C ASP A 149 3.89 -3.80 4.62
N ILE A 150 2.89 -3.00 5.01
CA ILE A 150 3.08 -1.82 5.87
C ILE A 150 2.92 -2.29 7.31
N GLN A 151 4.04 -2.51 8.01
CA GLN A 151 4.04 -2.86 9.42
C GLN A 151 4.05 -1.58 10.27
N LEU A 152 3.16 -1.52 11.27
CA LEU A 152 3.18 -0.43 12.25
C LEU A 152 4.51 -0.42 13.00
N GLY A 153 5.12 0.76 13.13
CA GLY A 153 6.47 0.94 13.66
C GLY A 153 7.60 0.80 12.62
N GLY A 154 7.28 0.33 11.40
CA GLY A 154 8.24 0.01 10.34
C GLY A 154 8.65 -1.46 10.33
N ASN A 155 9.22 -1.92 9.21
CA ASN A 155 9.70 -3.29 9.08
C ASN A 155 11.12 -3.42 9.66
N ALA A 156 11.25 -4.20 10.74
CA ALA A 156 12.52 -4.40 11.43
C ALA A 156 13.55 -5.14 10.56
N ASP A 157 13.15 -6.18 9.83
CA ASP A 157 14.07 -7.00 9.03
C ASP A 157 14.65 -6.20 7.87
N MET A 158 13.82 -5.40 7.18
CA MET A 158 14.29 -4.51 6.12
C MET A 158 15.20 -3.40 6.66
N ARG A 159 14.88 -2.84 7.83
CA ARG A 159 15.73 -1.83 8.48
C ARG A 159 17.07 -2.42 8.93
N ILE A 160 17.09 -3.65 9.44
CA ILE A 160 18.32 -4.38 9.78
C ILE A 160 19.15 -4.64 8.54
N ALA A 161 18.54 -5.09 7.44
CA ALA A 161 19.24 -5.33 6.19
C ALA A 161 19.88 -4.05 5.61
N GLU A 162 19.19 -2.91 5.74
CA GLU A 162 19.68 -1.61 5.28
C GLU A 162 20.76 -1.02 6.19
N GLU A 163 20.56 -1.01 7.51
CA GLU A 163 21.49 -0.37 8.46
C GLU A 163 22.70 -1.26 8.82
N LEU A 164 22.56 -2.59 8.77
CA LEU A 164 23.58 -3.55 9.21
C LEU A 164 24.05 -4.49 8.11
N GLY A 165 23.69 -4.26 6.85
CA GLY A 165 24.02 -5.16 5.72
C GLY A 165 25.52 -5.45 5.59
N ASP A 166 26.35 -4.44 5.76
CA ASP A 166 27.82 -4.54 5.66
C ASP A 166 28.49 -4.95 6.99
N MET A 167 27.73 -5.11 8.07
CA MET A 167 28.26 -5.42 9.39
C MET A 167 28.48 -6.94 9.56
N PRO A 168 29.69 -7.39 9.92
CA PRO A 168 29.95 -8.80 10.15
C PRO A 168 29.12 -9.34 11.31
N ALA A 169 28.81 -10.64 11.25
CA ALA A 169 28.13 -11.32 12.34
C ALA A 169 28.99 -11.29 13.61
N GLY A 170 28.36 -10.94 14.74
CA GLY A 170 29.04 -10.82 16.02
C GLY A 170 28.14 -10.18 17.09
N PRO A 171 28.60 -10.12 18.35
CA PRO A 171 27.81 -9.62 19.48
C PRO A 171 27.39 -8.16 19.32
N GLU A 172 28.18 -7.33 18.61
CA GLU A 172 27.81 -5.95 18.32
C GLU A 172 26.61 -5.87 17.35
N ARG A 173 26.61 -6.69 16.30
CA ARG A 173 25.49 -6.76 15.35
C ARG A 173 24.22 -7.22 16.05
N GLU A 174 24.29 -8.28 16.85
CA GLU A 174 23.14 -8.79 17.61
C GLU A 174 22.56 -7.73 18.56
N ALA A 175 23.42 -6.96 19.24
CA ALA A 175 22.98 -5.87 20.11
C ALA A 175 22.24 -4.76 19.31
N ARG A 176 22.73 -4.41 18.12
CA ARG A 176 22.07 -3.42 17.24
C ARG A 176 20.76 -3.95 16.65
N GLU A 177 20.72 -5.21 16.22
CA GLU A 177 19.49 -5.84 15.73
C GLU A 177 18.40 -5.83 16.82
N LYS A 178 18.78 -6.15 18.06
CA LYS A 178 17.87 -6.06 19.19
C LYS A 178 17.38 -4.64 19.42
N ALA A 179 18.28 -3.64 19.40
CA ALA A 179 17.91 -2.24 19.55
C ALA A 179 16.94 -1.77 18.45
N ILE A 180 17.13 -2.21 17.20
CA ILE A 180 16.21 -1.90 16.09
C ILE A 180 14.83 -2.54 16.33
N ARG A 181 14.78 -3.81 16.75
CA ARG A 181 13.52 -4.50 17.06
C ARG A 181 12.78 -3.83 18.22
N ASP A 182 13.50 -3.46 19.27
CA ASP A 182 12.94 -2.76 20.44
C ASP A 182 12.40 -1.36 20.04
N ASP A 183 13.11 -0.64 19.16
CA ASP A 183 12.66 0.65 18.64
C ASP A 183 11.41 0.51 17.75
N VAL A 184 11.37 -0.48 16.85
CA VAL A 184 10.19 -0.78 16.02
C VAL A 184 8.99 -1.14 16.90
N ALA A 185 9.17 -1.95 17.95
CA ALA A 185 8.10 -2.28 18.89
C ALA A 185 7.57 -1.03 19.61
N ARG A 186 8.46 -0.16 20.09
CA ARG A 186 8.09 1.12 20.71
C ARG A 186 7.35 2.04 19.74
N LEU A 187 7.77 2.10 18.47
CA LEU A 187 7.11 2.90 17.44
C LEU A 187 5.75 2.29 17.05
N LYS A 188 5.64 0.96 17.04
CA LYS A 188 4.38 0.25 16.81
C LYS A 188 3.33 0.60 17.85
N GLU A 189 3.70 0.61 19.13
CA GLU A 189 2.80 1.02 20.21
C GLU A 189 2.32 2.46 20.04
N LYS A 190 3.22 3.38 19.67
CA LYS A 190 2.85 4.77 19.37
C LYS A 190 1.90 4.88 18.19
N ALA A 191 2.15 4.15 17.11
CA ALA A 191 1.29 4.15 15.93
C ALA A 191 -0.10 3.55 16.22
N LEU A 192 -0.16 2.48 17.01
CA LEU A 192 -1.42 1.89 17.48
C LEU A 192 -2.21 2.87 18.36
N ALA A 193 -1.55 3.52 19.32
CA ALA A 193 -2.18 4.52 20.18
C ALA A 193 -2.69 5.74 19.39
N ALA A 194 -2.07 6.05 18.25
CA ALA A 194 -2.52 7.10 17.33
C ALA A 194 -3.67 6.67 16.40
N GLY A 195 -4.14 5.42 16.47
CA GLY A 195 -5.25 4.89 15.66
C GLY A 195 -4.84 3.92 14.54
N GLY A 196 -3.58 3.49 14.49
CA GLY A 196 -3.06 2.58 13.46
C GLY A 196 -2.80 3.29 12.12
N LEU A 197 -2.68 2.52 11.04
CA LEU A 197 -2.45 3.08 9.71
C LEU A 197 -3.74 3.72 9.17
N TYR A 198 -3.71 5.02 8.92
CA TYR A 198 -4.80 5.71 8.24
C TYR A 198 -4.61 5.59 6.72
N VAL A 199 -5.64 5.10 6.03
CA VAL A 199 -5.63 4.98 4.57
C VAL A 199 -6.65 5.95 4.00
N LEU A 200 -6.17 6.93 3.24
CA LEU A 200 -6.99 7.97 2.65
C LEU A 200 -7.02 7.80 1.14
N ALA A 201 -8.17 7.44 0.58
CA ALA A 201 -8.36 7.40 -0.86
C ALA A 201 -8.80 8.78 -1.37
N THR A 202 -8.11 9.31 -2.37
CA THR A 202 -8.45 10.62 -2.93
C THR A 202 -9.62 10.57 -3.93
N GLU A 203 -9.89 9.38 -4.48
CA GLU A 203 -10.91 9.07 -5.49
C GLU A 203 -11.23 7.56 -5.48
N ARG A 204 -12.35 7.18 -6.11
CA ARG A 204 -12.68 5.78 -6.38
C ARG A 204 -11.98 5.28 -7.65
N HIS A 205 -11.59 4.01 -7.63
CA HIS A 205 -11.04 3.32 -8.79
C HIS A 205 -12.16 2.78 -9.71
N GLU A 206 -11.77 2.24 -10.86
CA GLU A 206 -12.67 1.63 -11.84
C GLU A 206 -13.44 0.41 -11.29
N SER A 207 -12.96 -0.19 -10.19
CA SER A 207 -13.65 -1.28 -9.51
C SER A 207 -13.52 -1.18 -8.00
N ARG A 208 -14.60 -1.55 -7.30
CA ARG A 208 -14.65 -1.65 -5.84
C ARG A 208 -13.59 -2.60 -5.29
N ARG A 209 -13.17 -3.58 -6.08
CA ARG A 209 -12.09 -4.53 -5.74
C ARG A 209 -10.77 -3.81 -5.47
N ILE A 210 -10.43 -2.80 -6.28
CA ILE A 210 -9.18 -2.03 -6.13
C ILE A 210 -9.28 -1.09 -4.92
N ASP A 211 -10.45 -0.46 -4.70
CA ASP A 211 -10.70 0.35 -3.50
C ASP A 211 -10.54 -0.48 -2.22
N ASN A 212 -11.07 -1.70 -2.20
CA ASN A 212 -10.94 -2.61 -1.06
C ASN A 212 -9.50 -3.08 -0.84
N GLN A 213 -8.68 -3.20 -1.90
CA GLN A 213 -7.26 -3.50 -1.76
C GLN A 213 -6.49 -2.35 -1.10
N LEU A 214 -6.87 -1.11 -1.41
CA LEU A 214 -6.31 0.06 -0.74
C LEU A 214 -6.70 0.08 0.75
N ARG A 215 -8.00 -0.08 1.07
CA ARG A 215 -8.47 -0.21 2.47
C ARG A 215 -7.76 -1.34 3.24
N GLY A 216 -7.56 -2.48 2.58
CA GLY A 216 -6.86 -3.66 3.11
C GLY A 216 -5.37 -3.47 3.40
N ARG A 217 -4.79 -2.29 3.12
CA ARG A 217 -3.46 -1.93 3.59
C ARG A 217 -3.42 -1.64 5.09
N SER A 218 -4.56 -1.30 5.71
CA SER A 218 -4.70 -1.09 7.15
C SER A 218 -5.38 -2.27 7.86
N GLY A 219 -5.20 -2.36 9.18
CA GLY A 219 -5.78 -3.39 10.06
C GLY A 219 -5.26 -4.80 9.81
N ARG A 220 -3.96 -4.92 9.49
CA ARG A 220 -3.32 -6.23 9.29
C ARG A 220 -3.05 -6.89 10.65
N GLN A 221 -3.44 -8.17 10.75
CA GLN A 221 -3.26 -8.97 11.97
C GLN A 221 -3.96 -8.38 13.20
N GLY A 222 -5.22 -7.99 13.02
CA GLY A 222 -6.06 -7.38 14.07
C GLY A 222 -5.62 -5.96 14.38
#